data_AF-A0A1E4S9U3-F1
#
_entry.id   AF-A0A1E4S9U3-F1
#
_cell.length_a   1.000
_cell.length_b   1.000
_cell.length_c   1.000
_cell.angle_alpha   90.00
_cell.angle_beta   90.00
_cell.angle_gamma   90.00
#
_symmetry.space_group_name_H-M   'P 1'
#
loop_
_entity.id
_entity.type
_entity.pdbx_description
1 polymer ?
#
loop_
_entity_poly.entity_id
_entity_poly.type
_entity_poly.pdbx_seq_one_letter_code
_entity_poly.pdbx_strand_id
1 'polypeptide(L)'
;MSFLMADITKSPTFPDNAISQRAKRAHRGYSPTNDETLFQIISLENCSRSAADQLDELLANEEVGGVGADRLRFGNNRVVRQMNVEDDNGNGQEPMVTSSINNATSLFKLTLQDGEGALFYAIELDKLNFLSSKNTKHGFPIPLGAKLLVKKGVEVSHNCLLLKPQDVSYLGGVVTEWNVDLVKKHIQHLRQRLQQLP
;
A
#
# COMPACT_ATOMS: atom_id res chain seq x y z
N MET A 1 -21.69 1.55 -12.34
CA MET A 1 -21.05 1.49 -11.00
C MET A 1 -20.20 2.74 -10.85
N SER A 2 -20.25 3.41 -9.69
CA SER A 2 -19.51 4.66 -9.44
C SER A 2 -18.01 4.50 -9.71
N PHE A 3 -17.34 5.53 -10.23
CA PHE A 3 -15.91 5.47 -10.55
C PHE A 3 -15.02 5.09 -9.37
N LEU A 4 -15.45 5.38 -8.12
CA LEU A 4 -14.72 4.94 -6.93
C LEU A 4 -14.75 3.42 -6.73
N MET A 5 -15.77 2.73 -7.23
CA MET A 5 -15.98 1.28 -7.03
C MET A 5 -15.65 0.44 -8.27
N ALA A 6 -15.40 1.10 -9.41
CA ALA A 6 -15.21 0.47 -10.70
C ALA A 6 -13.76 0.59 -11.17
N ASP A 7 -13.34 -0.34 -12.02
CA ASP A 7 -12.16 -0.18 -12.86
C ASP A 7 -12.37 1.01 -13.80
N ILE A 8 -11.46 1.99 -13.75
CA ILE A 8 -11.63 3.23 -14.53
C ILE A 8 -11.51 2.99 -16.03
N THR A 9 -10.91 1.88 -16.46
CA THR A 9 -10.82 1.52 -17.88
C THR A 9 -12.13 0.97 -18.44
N LYS A 10 -13.09 0.61 -17.58
CA LYS A 10 -14.37 -0.03 -17.96
C LYS A 10 -15.55 0.95 -18.00
N SER A 11 -15.32 2.19 -18.42
CA SER A 11 -16.35 3.22 -18.56
C SER A 11 -17.17 3.44 -17.27
N PRO A 12 -16.53 3.91 -16.18
CA PRO A 12 -17.21 4.15 -14.91
C PRO A 12 -18.22 5.30 -14.99
N THR A 13 -19.20 5.31 -14.08
CA THR A 13 -20.13 6.43 -13.93
C THR A 13 -19.59 7.46 -12.95
N PHE A 14 -19.65 8.75 -13.30
CA PHE A 14 -19.26 9.86 -12.44
C PHE A 14 -20.50 10.58 -11.92
N PRO A 15 -20.80 10.52 -10.61
CA PRO A 15 -21.92 11.24 -10.01
C PRO A 15 -21.80 12.76 -10.17
N ASP A 16 -22.91 13.49 -10.02
CA ASP A 16 -22.90 14.95 -10.13
C ASP A 16 -22.49 15.62 -8.80
N ASN A 17 -21.21 15.51 -8.46
CA ASN A 17 -20.62 16.25 -7.35
C ASN A 17 -19.24 16.79 -7.76
N ALA A 18 -18.76 17.82 -7.07
CA ALA A 18 -17.54 18.53 -7.44
C ALA A 18 -16.32 17.61 -7.60
N ILE A 19 -16.14 16.63 -6.70
CA ILE A 19 -15.03 15.67 -6.74
C ILE A 19 -15.13 14.76 -7.97
N SER A 20 -16.34 14.26 -8.26
CA SER A 20 -16.59 13.36 -9.38
C SER A 20 -16.48 14.08 -10.72
N GLN A 21 -16.92 15.34 -10.82
CA GLN A 21 -16.75 16.15 -12.02
C GLN A 21 -15.28 16.49 -12.26
N ARG A 22 -14.53 16.79 -11.20
CA ARG A 22 -13.07 16.95 -11.26
C ARG A 22 -12.40 15.67 -11.76
N ALA A 23 -12.72 14.52 -11.17
CA ALA A 23 -12.21 13.22 -11.59
C ALA A 23 -12.57 12.88 -13.04
N LYS A 24 -13.78 13.21 -13.49
CA LYS A 24 -14.24 13.02 -14.87
C LYS A 24 -13.41 13.82 -15.87
N ARG A 25 -13.10 15.09 -15.56
CA ARG A 25 -12.23 15.94 -16.41
C ARG A 25 -10.80 15.39 -16.49
N ALA A 26 -10.34 14.79 -15.40
CA ALA A 26 -9.02 14.18 -15.29
C ALA A 26 -8.96 12.73 -15.84
N HIS A 27 -10.09 12.13 -16.21
CA HIS A 27 -10.18 10.77 -16.73
C HIS A 27 -9.82 10.74 -18.23
N ARG A 28 -8.52 10.69 -18.48
CA ARG A 28 -7.87 10.69 -19.80
C ARG A 28 -6.48 10.06 -19.68
N GLY A 29 -5.78 9.89 -20.80
CA GLY A 29 -4.37 9.50 -20.79
C GLY A 29 -3.48 10.49 -20.05
N TYR A 30 -2.48 9.98 -19.33
CA TYR A 30 -1.51 10.83 -18.64
C TYR A 30 -0.67 11.65 -19.62
N SER A 31 -0.47 12.93 -19.30
CA SER A 31 0.48 13.80 -19.98
C SER A 31 1.15 14.73 -18.95
N PRO A 32 2.49 14.76 -18.86
CA PRO A 32 3.21 15.61 -17.90
C PRO A 32 2.89 17.10 -18.04
N THR A 33 2.51 17.54 -19.25
CA THR A 33 2.28 18.94 -19.61
C THR A 33 0.81 19.36 -19.52
N ASN A 34 -0.13 18.41 -19.45
CA ASN A 34 -1.56 18.70 -19.38
C ASN A 34 -2.02 18.95 -17.94
N ASP A 35 -3.31 19.28 -17.74
CA ASP A 35 -3.90 19.32 -16.38
C ASP A 35 -3.86 17.94 -15.70
N GLU A 36 -4.29 17.91 -14.45
CA GLU A 36 -4.40 16.72 -13.61
C GLU A 36 -4.95 15.46 -14.29
N THR A 37 -4.45 14.31 -13.84
CA THR A 37 -4.83 12.99 -14.34
C THR A 37 -5.39 12.13 -13.22
N LEU A 38 -6.49 11.44 -13.51
CA LEU A 38 -7.07 10.42 -12.66
C LEU A 38 -6.36 9.10 -12.87
N PHE A 39 -5.75 8.61 -11.80
CA PHE A 39 -5.14 7.31 -11.71
C PHE A 39 -5.92 6.37 -10.82
N GLN A 40 -5.76 5.09 -11.10
CA GLN A 40 -6.16 3.97 -10.28
C GLN A 40 -4.93 3.22 -9.80
N ILE A 41 -4.88 2.89 -8.51
CA ILE A 41 -3.77 2.15 -7.91
C ILE A 41 -3.98 0.66 -8.18
N ILE A 42 -3.07 0.06 -8.95
CA ILE A 42 -3.11 -1.35 -9.37
C ILE A 42 -2.36 -2.23 -8.38
N SER A 43 -1.19 -1.77 -7.94
CA SER A 43 -0.37 -2.48 -6.97
C SER A 43 0.41 -1.52 -6.11
N LEU A 44 0.82 -2.03 -4.95
CA LEU A 44 1.56 -1.31 -3.94
C LEU A 44 2.64 -2.23 -3.38
N GLU A 45 3.86 -1.73 -3.30
CA GLU A 45 5.02 -2.46 -2.80
C GLU A 45 5.71 -1.65 -1.71
N ASN A 46 5.96 -2.26 -0.55
CA ASN A 46 6.80 -1.66 0.49
C ASN A 46 8.26 -1.90 0.13
N CYS A 47 8.98 -0.83 -0.19
CA CYS A 47 10.39 -0.87 -0.58
C CYS A 47 11.35 -0.75 0.61
N SER A 48 10.84 -0.49 1.82
CA SER A 48 11.65 -0.36 3.04
C SER A 48 11.94 -1.70 3.73
N ARG A 49 11.34 -2.79 3.28
CA ARG A 49 11.47 -4.12 3.91
C ARG A 49 11.81 -5.16 2.87
N SER A 50 12.59 -6.17 3.26
CA SER A 50 12.88 -7.28 2.37
C SER A 50 11.63 -8.10 2.06
N ALA A 51 11.61 -8.75 0.89
CA ALA A 51 10.50 -9.62 0.52
C ALA A 51 10.37 -10.83 1.48
N ALA A 52 11.48 -11.31 2.05
CA ALA A 52 11.50 -12.39 3.03
C ALA A 52 10.85 -11.95 4.35
N ASP A 53 11.23 -10.78 4.88
CA ASP A 53 10.64 -10.27 6.14
C ASP A 53 9.13 -10.02 6.00
N GLN A 54 8.70 -9.52 4.83
CA GLN A 54 7.29 -9.31 4.53
C GLN A 54 6.54 -10.65 4.46
N LEU A 55 7.13 -11.67 3.84
CA LEU A 55 6.53 -12.99 3.71
C LEU A 55 6.37 -13.67 5.08
N ASP A 56 7.42 -13.68 5.89
CA ASP A 56 7.42 -14.32 7.21
C ASP A 56 6.35 -13.71 8.13
N GLU A 57 6.20 -12.39 8.10
CA GLU A 57 5.17 -11.70 8.88
C GLU A 57 3.75 -12.02 8.41
N LEU A 58 3.52 -12.06 7.10
CA LEU A 58 2.19 -12.40 6.56
C LEU A 58 1.80 -13.83 6.91
N LEU A 59 2.74 -14.78 6.85
CA LEU A 59 2.51 -16.17 7.24
C LEU A 59 2.23 -16.29 8.74
N ALA A 60 2.99 -15.60 9.58
CA ALA A 60 2.76 -15.59 11.03
C ALA A 60 1.35 -15.04 11.38
N ASN A 61 0.90 -13.99 10.69
CA ASN A 61 -0.43 -13.42 10.89
C ASN A 61 -1.57 -14.34 10.39
N GLU A 62 -1.36 -15.09 9.31
CA GLU A 62 -2.32 -16.09 8.81
C GLU A 62 -2.46 -17.28 9.78
N GLU A 63 -1.35 -17.76 10.33
CA GLU A 63 -1.32 -18.86 11.29
C GLU A 63 -2.01 -18.48 12.61
N VAL A 64 -1.76 -17.28 13.15
CA VAL A 64 -2.45 -16.79 14.36
C VAL A 64 -3.96 -16.65 14.15
N GLY A 65 -4.40 -16.30 12.93
CA GLY A 65 -5.82 -16.24 12.58
C GLY A 65 -6.51 -17.61 12.53
N GLY A 66 -5.76 -18.68 12.28
CA GLY A 66 -6.27 -20.05 12.19
C GLY A 66 -6.37 -20.80 13.53
N VAL A 67 -5.64 -20.37 14.57
CA VAL A 67 -5.49 -21.12 15.83
C VAL A 67 -6.06 -20.36 17.05
N GLY A 68 -6.77 -19.25 16.86
CA GLY A 68 -6.94 -18.24 17.92
C GLY A 68 -8.36 -17.80 18.28
N ALA A 69 -9.35 -18.71 18.35
CA ALA A 69 -10.56 -18.45 19.13
C ALA A 69 -10.53 -19.11 20.52
N ASP A 70 -9.58 -20.00 20.80
CA ASP A 70 -9.54 -20.75 22.07
C ASP A 70 -8.10 -21.05 22.55
N ARG A 71 -7.25 -20.03 22.62
CA ARG A 71 -6.06 -20.08 23.48
C ARG A 71 -5.91 -18.76 24.23
N LEU A 72 -6.46 -18.80 25.43
CA LEU A 72 -6.19 -17.92 26.55
C LEU A 72 -4.69 -17.56 26.63
N ARG A 73 -4.39 -16.28 26.43
CA ARG A 73 -3.63 -15.39 27.34
C ARG A 73 -2.34 -15.87 28.02
N PHE A 74 -1.59 -16.85 27.51
CA PHE A 74 -0.31 -17.22 28.11
C PHE A 74 0.77 -17.51 27.06
N GLY A 75 1.74 -16.60 26.95
CA GLY A 75 3.10 -16.94 26.47
C GLY A 75 3.57 -16.32 25.15
N ASN A 76 3.49 -14.99 24.97
CA ASN A 76 4.25 -14.32 23.90
C ASN A 76 5.68 -13.99 24.39
N ASN A 77 6.59 -14.97 24.35
CA ASN A 77 8.04 -14.71 24.43
C ASN A 77 8.68 -15.02 23.07
N ARG A 78 8.76 -14.03 22.19
CA ARG A 78 9.69 -14.07 21.06
C ARG A 78 10.89 -13.20 21.44
N VAL A 79 11.85 -13.82 22.12
CA VAL A 79 13.13 -13.19 22.51
C VAL A 79 13.95 -12.97 21.24
N VAL A 80 14.07 -11.72 20.79
CA VAL A 80 15.10 -11.32 19.83
C VAL A 80 16.41 -11.26 20.59
N ARG A 81 17.25 -12.30 20.47
CA ARG A 81 18.62 -12.25 20.99
C ARG A 81 19.48 -11.38 20.07
N GLN A 82 19.53 -10.08 20.34
CA GLN A 82 20.73 -9.31 20.04
C GLN A 82 21.66 -9.44 21.25
N MET A 83 22.71 -10.27 21.11
CA MET A 83 23.80 -10.28 22.09
C MET A 83 24.68 -9.06 21.86
N ASN A 84 24.39 -7.97 22.57
CA ASN A 84 25.43 -7.08 23.07
C ASN A 84 25.59 -7.41 24.55
N VAL A 85 26.76 -7.94 24.90
CA VAL A 85 27.15 -8.19 26.28
C VAL A 85 27.80 -6.90 26.76
N GLU A 86 27.12 -6.14 27.62
CA GLU A 86 27.72 -5.27 28.64
C GLU A 86 26.63 -4.61 29.53
N ASP A 87 26.74 -4.91 30.83
CA ASP A 87 26.22 -4.29 32.07
C ASP A 87 24.73 -4.02 32.36
N ASP A 88 24.22 -4.87 33.27
CA ASP A 88 23.57 -4.59 34.57
C ASP A 88 23.02 -3.18 34.84
N ASN A 89 21.69 -3.01 34.90
CA ASN A 89 20.89 -2.80 36.14
C ASN A 89 19.46 -2.27 35.83
N GLY A 90 18.44 -2.94 36.36
CA GLY A 90 17.22 -2.33 36.92
C GLY A 90 16.13 -1.71 36.00
N ASN A 91 14.96 -2.37 35.99
CA ASN A 91 13.61 -1.86 35.67
C ASN A 91 13.24 -1.56 34.20
N GLY A 92 13.14 -2.61 33.39
CA GLY A 92 12.49 -2.57 32.08
C GLY A 92 11.00 -2.89 32.14
N GLN A 93 10.13 -1.87 32.18
CA GLN A 93 8.78 -2.01 31.62
C GLN A 93 8.95 -2.04 30.10
N GLU A 94 9.06 -3.25 29.54
CA GLU A 94 9.11 -3.41 28.09
C GLU A 94 7.78 -2.92 27.49
N PRO A 95 7.80 -2.00 26.51
CA PRO A 95 6.59 -1.65 25.81
C PRO A 95 6.10 -2.91 25.08
N MET A 96 4.86 -3.32 25.37
CA MET A 96 4.15 -4.34 24.60
C MET A 96 4.10 -3.89 23.13
N VAL A 97 5.05 -4.37 22.33
CA VAL A 97 5.04 -4.14 20.88
C VAL A 97 3.97 -5.07 20.32
N THR A 98 2.75 -4.55 20.21
CA THR A 98 1.80 -5.13 19.27
C THR A 98 2.46 -5.03 17.90
N SER A 99 2.70 -6.18 17.25
CA SER A 99 3.25 -6.31 15.90
C SER A 99 2.25 -5.79 14.86
N SER A 100 1.92 -4.51 14.98
CA SER A 100 1.22 -3.75 13.96
C SER A 100 2.30 -3.19 13.06
N ILE A 101 2.23 -3.54 11.77
CA ILE A 101 3.16 -3.05 10.74
C ILE A 101 3.10 -1.53 10.74
N ASN A 102 4.02 -0.84 11.41
CA ASN A 102 4.01 0.62 11.44
C ASN A 102 4.53 1.15 10.11
N ASN A 103 3.63 1.72 9.30
CA ASN A 103 4.00 2.28 8.00
C ASN A 103 4.59 3.70 8.07
N ALA A 104 4.75 4.29 9.25
CA ALA A 104 5.29 5.65 9.39
C ALA A 104 6.67 5.81 8.75
N THR A 105 7.53 4.78 8.79
CA THR A 105 8.87 4.79 8.19
C THR A 105 8.93 4.15 6.81
N SER A 106 7.90 3.40 6.39
CA SER A 106 7.84 2.68 5.11
C SER A 106 7.78 3.60 3.88
N LEU A 107 8.56 3.31 2.85
CA LEU A 107 8.49 3.92 1.53
C LEU A 107 7.78 2.98 0.58
N PHE A 108 6.86 3.51 -0.21
CA PHE A 108 6.07 2.72 -1.13
C PHE A 108 6.35 3.05 -2.60
N LYS A 109 6.41 1.97 -3.40
CA LYS A 109 6.29 2.04 -4.85
C LYS A 109 4.86 1.67 -5.24
N LEU A 110 4.26 2.47 -6.10
CA LEU A 110 2.92 2.26 -6.63
C LEU A 110 3.01 1.92 -8.11
N THR A 111 2.12 1.03 -8.55
CA THR A 111 1.78 0.91 -9.97
C THR A 111 0.43 1.56 -10.19
N LEU A 112 0.39 2.57 -11.04
CA LEU A 112 -0.78 3.37 -11.36
C LEU A 112 -1.26 3.04 -12.77
N GLN A 113 -2.57 3.11 -12.97
CA GLN A 113 -3.21 3.00 -14.27
C GLN A 113 -4.03 4.25 -14.54
N ASP A 114 -3.90 4.85 -15.72
CA ASP A 114 -4.70 6.00 -16.12
C ASP A 114 -6.06 5.60 -16.74
N GLY A 115 -6.80 6.57 -17.26
CA GLY A 115 -8.10 6.32 -17.89
C GLY A 115 -8.05 5.52 -19.19
N GLU A 116 -6.90 5.49 -19.87
CA GLU A 116 -6.69 4.76 -21.13
C GLU A 116 -6.09 3.36 -20.90
N GLY A 117 -5.79 3.03 -19.64
CA GLY A 117 -5.24 1.75 -19.25
C GLY A 117 -3.72 1.69 -19.26
N ALA A 118 -3.03 2.79 -19.54
CA ALA A 118 -1.58 2.86 -19.52
C ALA A 118 -1.05 2.77 -18.09
N LEU A 119 0.05 2.04 -17.91
CA LEU A 119 0.65 1.75 -16.61
C LEU A 119 1.86 2.64 -16.34
N PHE A 120 1.94 3.15 -15.12
CA PHE A 120 2.98 4.05 -14.66
C PHE A 120 3.51 3.59 -13.32
N TYR A 121 4.83 3.65 -13.13
CA TYR A 121 5.41 3.50 -11.81
C TYR A 121 5.43 4.85 -11.11
N ALA A 122 5.17 4.83 -9.81
CA ALA A 122 5.31 5.99 -8.96
C ALA A 122 6.05 5.60 -7.67
N ILE A 123 6.89 6.50 -7.18
CA ILE A 123 7.60 6.34 -5.92
C ILE A 123 7.14 7.45 -4.98
N GLU A 124 6.87 7.08 -3.75
CA GLU A 124 6.70 8.02 -2.64
C GLU A 124 8.03 8.73 -2.37
N LEU A 125 8.15 9.96 -2.84
CA LEU A 125 9.33 10.80 -2.60
C LEU A 125 9.24 11.46 -1.21
N ASP A 126 8.06 11.97 -0.89
CA ASP A 126 7.70 12.48 0.45
C ASP A 126 6.50 11.70 0.99
N LYS A 127 6.40 11.58 2.31
CA LYS A 127 5.39 10.74 2.98
C LYS A 127 3.96 11.08 2.60
N LEU A 128 3.29 10.15 1.92
CA LEU A 128 1.89 10.24 1.56
C LEU A 128 1.03 9.80 2.75
N ASN A 129 0.30 10.76 3.34
CA ASN A 129 -0.49 10.54 4.54
C ASN A 129 -1.43 9.32 4.45
N PHE A 130 -2.03 9.07 3.27
CA PHE A 130 -2.95 7.95 3.07
C PHE A 130 -2.27 6.57 3.07
N LEU A 131 -0.93 6.50 2.90
CA LEU A 131 -0.13 5.28 3.03
C LEU A 131 0.45 5.12 4.44
N SER A 132 0.69 6.24 5.14
CA SER A 132 1.33 6.25 6.46
C SER A 132 0.36 5.97 7.62
N SER A 133 -0.94 6.28 7.47
CA SER A 133 -1.87 6.39 8.61
C SER A 133 -2.75 5.16 8.86
N LYS A 134 -2.66 4.10 8.04
CA LYS A 134 -3.49 2.90 8.16
C LYS A 134 -2.65 1.62 8.13
N ASN A 135 -2.56 0.96 9.29
CA ASN A 135 -1.98 -0.38 9.39
C ASN A 135 -3.14 -1.37 9.25
N THR A 136 -3.26 -2.02 8.10
CA THR A 136 -4.14 -3.18 7.99
C THR A 136 -3.36 -4.42 8.41
N LYS A 137 -4.02 -5.38 9.05
CA LYS A 137 -3.44 -6.69 9.39
C LYS A 137 -2.91 -7.47 8.18
N HIS A 138 -3.16 -6.98 6.98
CA HIS A 138 -2.93 -7.65 5.71
C HIS A 138 -1.72 -7.08 4.95
N GLY A 139 -0.98 -6.13 5.53
CA GLY A 139 0.23 -5.55 4.93
C GLY A 139 -0.02 -4.45 3.89
N PHE A 140 -1.28 -4.15 3.56
CA PHE A 140 -1.65 -3.12 2.59
C PHE A 140 -2.28 -1.89 3.28
N PRO A 141 -1.67 -0.70 3.23
CA PRO A 141 -2.25 0.50 3.86
C PRO A 141 -3.55 0.99 3.21
N ILE A 142 -3.80 0.61 1.95
CA ILE A 142 -4.98 1.00 1.17
C ILE A 142 -5.52 -0.17 0.33
N PRO A 143 -6.81 -0.18 -0.02
CA PRO A 143 -7.37 -1.17 -0.93
C PRO A 143 -6.87 -0.95 -2.37
N LEU A 144 -6.73 -2.04 -3.12
CA LEU A 144 -6.42 -1.97 -4.55
C LEU A 144 -7.62 -1.41 -5.32
N GLY A 145 -7.32 -0.69 -6.41
CA GLY A 145 -8.31 0.00 -7.20
C GLY A 145 -8.70 1.38 -6.66
N ALA A 146 -8.12 1.83 -5.54
CA ALA A 146 -8.30 3.18 -5.05
C ALA A 146 -7.85 4.23 -6.09
N LYS A 147 -8.49 5.39 -6.05
CA LYS A 147 -8.29 6.48 -7.02
C LYS A 147 -7.44 7.59 -6.45
N LEU A 148 -6.60 8.15 -7.32
CA LEU A 148 -5.65 9.19 -7.01
C LEU A 148 -5.69 10.22 -8.14
N LEU A 149 -5.86 11.50 -7.83
CA LEU A 149 -5.56 12.57 -8.78
C LEU A 149 -4.10 12.96 -8.62
N VAL A 150 -3.36 12.96 -9.72
CA VAL A 150 -2.00 13.50 -9.78
C VAL A 150 -2.07 14.83 -10.51
N LYS A 151 -1.55 15.88 -9.87
CA LYS A 151 -1.54 17.24 -10.42
C LYS A 151 -0.55 17.35 -11.56
N LYS A 152 -0.78 18.35 -12.41
CA LYS A 152 0.15 18.73 -13.47
C LYS A 152 1.51 19.12 -12.92
N GLY A 153 2.57 18.86 -13.68
CA GLY A 153 3.93 19.24 -13.31
C GLY A 153 4.54 18.41 -12.19
N VAL A 154 3.97 17.24 -11.87
CA VAL A 154 4.63 16.25 -11.01
C VAL A 154 5.99 15.89 -11.59
N GLU A 155 6.98 15.74 -10.72
CA GLU A 155 8.34 15.40 -11.15
C GLU A 155 8.37 13.97 -11.71
N VAL A 156 9.02 13.81 -12.87
CA VAL A 156 9.17 12.52 -13.54
C VAL A 156 10.65 12.24 -13.75
N SER A 157 11.12 11.09 -13.28
CA SER A 157 12.49 10.63 -13.45
C SER A 157 12.51 9.17 -13.83
N HIS A 158 13.25 8.79 -14.87
CA HIS A 158 13.35 7.41 -15.36
C HIS A 158 11.97 6.73 -15.57
N ASN A 159 11.02 7.48 -16.16
CA ASN A 159 9.63 7.06 -16.36
C ASN A 159 8.88 6.70 -15.08
N CYS A 160 9.29 7.25 -13.95
CA CYS A 160 8.64 7.10 -12.65
C CYS A 160 8.16 8.46 -12.13
N LEU A 161 6.90 8.52 -11.69
CA LEU A 161 6.34 9.70 -11.03
C LEU A 161 6.87 9.78 -9.60
N LEU A 162 7.49 10.91 -9.25
CA LEU A 162 7.98 11.16 -7.91
C LEU A 162 6.91 11.92 -7.12
N LEU A 163 6.17 11.20 -6.28
CA LEU A 163 4.97 11.74 -5.63
C LEU A 163 5.32 12.41 -4.29
N LYS A 164 4.87 13.65 -4.13
CA LYS A 164 4.80 14.35 -2.84
C LYS A 164 3.35 14.60 -2.45
N PRO A 165 3.04 14.84 -1.16
CA PRO A 165 1.66 15.11 -0.70
C PRO A 165 0.95 16.24 -1.45
N GLN A 166 1.70 17.28 -1.83
CA GLN A 166 1.17 18.42 -2.56
C GLN A 166 0.79 18.11 -4.01
N ASP A 167 1.37 17.06 -4.61
CA ASP A 167 1.17 16.69 -6.01
C ASP A 167 -0.06 15.80 -6.18
N VAL A 168 -0.63 15.30 -5.09
CA VAL A 168 -1.67 14.28 -5.15
C VAL A 168 -2.94 14.65 -4.37
N SER A 169 -4.06 14.10 -4.81
CA SER A 169 -5.31 14.11 -4.04
C SER A 169 -5.89 12.71 -4.03
N TYR A 170 -5.80 12.04 -2.88
CA TYR A 170 -6.34 10.70 -2.70
C TYR A 170 -7.87 10.75 -2.59
N LEU A 171 -8.55 10.04 -3.48
CA LEU A 171 -10.02 10.01 -3.54
C LEU A 171 -10.61 8.77 -2.87
N GLY A 172 -9.79 7.79 -2.50
CA GLY A 172 -10.25 6.51 -1.97
C GLY A 172 -10.89 5.64 -3.04
N GLY A 173 -11.85 4.82 -2.65
CA GLY A 173 -12.44 3.82 -3.52
C GLY A 173 -11.75 2.46 -3.46
N VAL A 174 -12.29 1.49 -4.20
CA VAL A 174 -11.86 0.10 -4.20
C VAL A 174 -12.40 -0.59 -5.44
N VAL A 175 -11.64 -1.49 -6.04
CA VAL A 175 -12.20 -2.47 -6.99
C VAL A 175 -12.31 -3.80 -6.27
N THR A 176 -13.53 -4.18 -5.90
CA THR A 176 -13.80 -5.27 -4.95
C THR A 176 -13.15 -6.57 -5.40
N GLU A 177 -13.23 -6.89 -6.69
CA GLU A 177 -12.70 -8.12 -7.28
C GLU A 177 -11.19 -8.25 -7.11
N TRP A 178 -10.46 -7.13 -7.05
CA TRP A 178 -9.00 -7.12 -6.90
C TRP A 178 -8.55 -7.40 -5.47
N ASN A 179 -9.43 -7.17 -4.50
CA ASN A 179 -9.14 -7.30 -3.08
C ASN A 179 -9.57 -8.67 -2.50
N VAL A 180 -10.27 -9.49 -3.29
CA VAL A 180 -10.57 -10.88 -2.92
C VAL A 180 -9.28 -11.68 -2.80
N ASP A 181 -9.10 -12.37 -1.67
CA ASP A 181 -7.90 -13.16 -1.33
C ASP A 181 -6.58 -12.39 -1.47
N LEU A 182 -6.60 -11.07 -1.26
CA LEU A 182 -5.44 -10.18 -1.47
C LEU A 182 -4.18 -10.66 -0.73
N VAL A 183 -4.33 -11.09 0.53
CA VAL A 183 -3.21 -11.61 1.35
C VAL A 183 -2.58 -12.85 0.71
N LYS A 184 -3.39 -13.83 0.31
CA LYS A 184 -2.91 -15.07 -0.31
C LYS A 184 -2.19 -14.77 -1.62
N LYS A 185 -2.76 -13.89 -2.45
CA LYS A 185 -2.13 -13.43 -3.70
C LYS A 185 -0.80 -12.75 -3.43
N HIS A 186 -0.71 -11.94 -2.37
CA HIS A 186 0.52 -11.25 -1.99
C HIS A 186 1.60 -12.21 -1.48
N ILE A 187 1.24 -13.17 -0.63
CA ILE A 187 2.14 -14.26 -0.19
C ILE A 187 2.69 -15.01 -1.40
N GLN A 188 1.82 -15.40 -2.35
CA GLN A 188 2.24 -16.08 -3.57
C GLN A 188 3.20 -15.23 -4.40
N HIS A 189 2.90 -13.95 -4.57
CA HIS A 189 3.76 -13.01 -5.28
C HIS A 189 5.14 -12.88 -4.63
N LEU A 190 5.21 -12.73 -3.30
CA LEU A 190 6.47 -12.66 -2.56
C LEU A 190 7.29 -13.95 -2.70
N ARG A 191 6.64 -15.12 -2.60
CA ARG A 191 7.30 -16.42 -2.82
C ARG A 191 7.91 -16.53 -4.22
N GLN A 192 7.15 -16.17 -5.26
CA GLN A 192 7.63 -16.20 -6.64
C GLN A 192 8.81 -15.26 -6.85
N ARG A 193 8.74 -14.04 -6.28
CA ARG A 193 9.83 -13.07 -6.36
C ARG A 193 11.10 -13.59 -5.71
N LEU A 194 11.00 -14.23 -4.55
CA LEU A 194 12.16 -14.80 -3.85
C LEU A 194 12.79 -15.97 -4.63
N GLN A 195 11.99 -16.77 -5.33
CA GLN A 195 12.49 -17.87 -6.19
C GLN A 195 13.22 -17.38 -7.45
N GLN A 196 12.94 -16.15 -7.89
CA GLN A 196 13.57 -15.55 -9.07
C GLN A 196 14.85 -14.77 -8.75
N LEU A 197 15.20 -14.65 -7.47
CA LEU A 197 16.48 -14.08 -7.07
C LEU A 197 17.60 -15.10 -7.40
N PRO A 198 18.67 -14.67 -8.08
CA PRO A 198 19.78 -15.54 -8.48
C PRO A 198 20.60 -16.06 -7.29
#